data_AF-A0A563BF09-F1
#
_entry.id   AF-A0A563BF09-F1
#
_cell.length_a   1.000
_cell.length_b   1.000
_cell.length_c   1.000
_cell.angle_alpha   90.00
_cell.angle_beta   90.00
_cell.angle_gamma   90.00
#
_symmetry.space_group_name_H-M   'P 1'
#
loop_
_entity.id
_entity.type
_entity.pdbx_description
1 polymer ?
#
loop_
_entity_poly.entity_id
_entity_poly.type
_entity_poly.pdbx_seq_one_letter_code
_entity_poly.pdbx_strand_id
1 'polypeptide(L)'
;MKKYILQEDLPNFRAGEVFCISKNGNLARLSDGELAYHKRVLDRKPYILLEWFNEVQESGRPRARYCDKYYYISDCGNISDTSDYRDEMNDYHYGTGNYGLTKKELGTKREYNLARQTLLDDAGGWKFTLKEQNYFAKYSVIDNRWHLNGDYHYTPGGIYFKDLESLKKSLKEHEEQWEIVRKYEMGEM
;
A
#
# COMPACT_ATOMS: atom_id res chain seq x y z
N MET A 1 10.05 2.97 12.44
CA MET A 1 10.41 3.20 13.87
C MET A 1 9.56 2.26 14.67
N LYS A 2 10.13 1.34 15.46
CA LYS A 2 9.33 0.31 16.15
C LYS A 2 8.27 0.97 17.03
N LYS A 3 7.02 0.57 16.82
CA LYS A 3 5.83 1.03 17.54
C LYS A 3 5.27 -0.11 18.39
N TYR A 4 4.66 0.25 19.51
CA TYR A 4 4.17 -0.69 20.51
C TYR A 4 2.81 -0.21 21.01
N ILE A 5 1.82 -1.09 21.13
CA ILE A 5 0.53 -0.77 21.75
C ILE A 5 0.52 -1.38 23.15
N LEU A 6 0.20 -0.58 24.16
CA LEU A 6 0.09 -1.05 25.54
C LEU A 6 -1.13 -1.97 25.70
N GLN A 7 -0.93 -3.16 26.29
CA GLN A 7 -1.97 -4.18 26.41
C GLN A 7 -2.91 -3.94 27.59
N GLU A 8 -2.40 -3.42 28.70
CA GLU A 8 -3.14 -3.21 29.95
C GLU A 8 -2.82 -1.84 30.56
N ASP A 9 -3.71 -1.33 31.41
CA ASP A 9 -3.47 -0.06 32.11
C ASP A 9 -2.20 -0.14 32.99
N LEU A 10 -1.35 0.88 32.86
CA LEU A 10 -0.24 1.16 33.77
C LEU A 10 -0.59 2.38 34.64
N PRO A 11 0.16 2.65 35.73
CA PRO A 11 -0.16 3.76 36.63
C PRO A 11 -0.39 5.12 35.96
N ASN A 12 0.34 5.39 34.85
CA ASN A 12 0.28 6.65 34.12
C ASN A 12 -0.23 6.52 32.68
N PHE A 13 -0.55 5.29 32.23
CA PHE A 13 -0.84 5.00 30.83
C PHE A 13 -2.04 4.06 30.71
N ARG A 14 -2.85 4.23 29.67
CA ARG A 14 -4.04 3.41 29.44
C ARG A 14 -3.78 2.36 28.38
N ALA A 15 -4.43 1.21 28.52
CA ALA A 15 -4.46 0.18 27.50
C ALA A 15 -4.89 0.79 26.14
N GLY A 16 -4.24 0.37 25.07
CA GLY A 16 -4.47 0.91 23.72
C GLY A 16 -3.61 2.12 23.36
N GLU A 17 -2.93 2.77 24.30
CA GLU A 17 -1.99 3.85 23.98
C GLU A 17 -0.79 3.35 23.17
N VAL A 18 -0.33 4.18 22.22
CA VAL A 18 0.76 3.85 21.29
C VAL A 18 2.07 4.46 21.77
N PHE A 19 3.13 3.66 21.77
CA PHE A 19 4.47 4.02 22.16
C PHE A 19 5.46 3.76 21.02
N CYS A 20 6.59 4.44 21.04
CA CYS A 20 7.67 4.21 20.08
C CYS A 20 9.04 4.22 20.73
N ILE A 21 9.99 3.51 20.12
CA ILE A 21 11.40 3.56 20.53
C ILE A 21 12.06 4.75 19.83
N SER A 22 12.44 5.75 20.62
CA SER A 22 13.18 6.93 20.17
C SER A 22 14.58 6.57 19.66
N LYS A 23 15.26 7.51 18.97
CA LYS A 23 16.65 7.33 18.51
C LYS A 23 17.62 6.98 19.65
N ASN A 24 17.34 7.44 20.86
CA ASN A 24 18.15 7.19 22.05
C ASN A 24 17.81 5.85 22.74
N GLY A 25 16.89 5.06 22.17
CA GLY A 25 16.46 3.76 22.66
C GLY A 25 15.44 3.79 23.79
N ASN A 26 14.91 4.97 24.15
CA ASN A 26 13.86 5.10 25.15
C ASN A 26 12.49 4.81 24.55
N LEU A 27 11.60 4.16 25.31
CA LEU A 27 10.18 4.01 24.99
C LEU A 27 9.40 5.23 25.48
N ALA A 28 8.73 5.91 24.56
CA ALA A 28 7.93 7.10 24.87
C ALA A 28 6.57 7.03 24.16
N ARG A 29 5.55 7.63 24.78
CA ARG A 29 4.20 7.73 24.23
C ARG A 29 4.24 8.56 22.95
N LEU A 30 3.58 8.06 21.91
CA LEU A 30 3.68 8.63 20.56
C LEU A 30 2.98 10.00 20.45
N SER A 31 1.94 10.24 21.24
CA SER A 31 1.11 11.46 21.17
C SER A 31 1.82 12.71 21.68
N ASP A 32 2.59 12.61 22.76
CA ASP A 32 3.21 13.76 23.45
C ASP A 32 4.68 13.55 23.82
N GLY A 33 5.24 12.38 23.53
CA GLY A 33 6.62 12.05 23.86
C GLY A 33 6.85 11.77 25.34
N GLU A 34 5.79 11.58 26.14
CA GLU A 34 5.95 11.25 27.56
C GLU A 34 6.73 9.94 27.72
N LEU A 35 7.77 9.99 28.54
CA LEU A 35 8.68 8.86 28.72
C LEU A 35 8.03 7.75 29.55
N ALA A 36 7.85 6.58 28.96
CA ALA A 36 7.43 5.39 29.70
C ALA A 36 8.63 4.66 30.33
N TYR A 37 9.65 4.35 29.52
CA TYR A 37 10.84 3.64 29.99
C TYR A 37 12.12 4.13 29.32
N HIS A 38 13.15 4.34 30.14
CA HIS A 38 14.50 4.56 29.63
C HIS A 38 15.08 3.30 28.99
N LYS A 39 15.95 3.48 27.99
CA LYS A 39 16.71 2.41 27.33
C LYS A 39 17.37 1.47 28.34
N ARG A 40 18.00 2.04 29.38
CA ARG A 40 18.68 1.26 30.44
C ARG A 40 17.76 0.30 31.19
N VAL A 41 16.46 0.59 31.27
CA VAL A 41 15.46 -0.28 31.88
C VAL A 41 15.09 -1.39 30.89
N LEU A 42 14.82 -1.03 29.65
CA LEU A 42 14.49 -1.99 28.58
C LEU A 42 15.63 -2.99 28.32
N ASP A 43 16.88 -2.54 28.35
CA ASP A 43 18.06 -3.40 28.20
C ASP A 43 18.17 -4.45 29.32
N ARG A 44 17.76 -4.10 30.56
CA ARG A 44 17.78 -5.02 31.71
C ARG A 44 16.52 -5.87 31.81
N LYS A 45 15.41 -5.37 31.29
CA LYS A 45 14.07 -5.97 31.39
C LYS A 45 13.39 -5.96 30.01
N PRO A 46 13.94 -6.70 29.03
CA PRO A 46 13.40 -6.72 27.68
C PRO A 46 11.98 -7.31 27.63
N TYR A 47 11.62 -8.16 28.60
CA TYR A 47 10.28 -8.74 28.74
C TYR A 47 9.17 -7.70 28.88
N ILE A 48 9.48 -6.46 29.33
CA ILE A 48 8.49 -5.37 29.38
C ILE A 48 7.84 -5.18 28.00
N LEU A 49 8.63 -5.14 26.93
CA LEU A 49 8.10 -4.93 25.57
C LEU A 49 7.39 -6.17 25.00
N LEU A 50 7.67 -7.36 25.54
CA LEU A 50 7.10 -8.62 25.07
C LEU A 50 5.77 -8.95 25.77
N GLU A 51 5.69 -8.65 27.06
CA GLU A 51 4.57 -9.03 27.91
C GLU A 51 3.55 -7.91 28.08
N TRP A 52 3.97 -6.63 28.05
CA TRP A 52 3.07 -5.51 28.33
C TRP A 52 2.66 -4.78 27.06
N PHE A 53 3.35 -5.02 25.94
CA PHE A 53 3.09 -4.34 24.69
C PHE A 53 2.98 -5.31 23.52
N ASN A 54 2.14 -4.96 22.55
CA ASN A 54 2.14 -5.57 21.22
C ASN A 54 3.02 -4.74 20.28
N GLU A 55 4.07 -5.34 19.70
CA GLU A 55 4.81 -4.69 18.62
C GLU A 55 3.87 -4.52 17.42
N VAL A 56 3.65 -3.26 17.04
CA VAL A 56 2.94 -2.95 15.80
C VAL A 56 3.91 -3.27 14.68
N GLN A 57 3.61 -4.34 13.95
CA GLN A 57 4.27 -4.62 12.69
C GLN A 57 4.07 -3.40 11.78
N GLU A 58 5.13 -2.63 11.56
CA GLU A 58 5.14 -1.68 10.45
C GLU A 58 4.93 -2.53 9.20
N SER A 59 3.75 -2.41 8.57
CA SER A 59 3.57 -2.90 7.21
C SER A 59 4.78 -2.42 6.41
N GLY A 60 5.42 -3.27 5.60
CA GLY A 60 6.62 -2.91 4.84
C GLY A 60 6.47 -1.73 3.86
N ARG A 61 5.28 -1.10 3.83
CA ARG A 61 4.97 0.13 3.12
C ARG A 61 5.66 1.31 3.83
N PRO A 62 6.49 2.09 3.14
CA PRO A 62 7.14 3.26 3.72
C PRO A 62 6.11 4.28 4.24
N ARG A 63 6.36 4.83 5.44
CA ARG A 63 5.58 5.92 6.03
C ARG A 63 6.50 7.07 6.39
N ALA A 64 6.07 8.32 6.19
CA ALA A 64 6.87 9.48 6.59
C ALA A 64 7.11 9.46 8.11
N ARG A 65 8.18 10.09 8.58
CA ARG A 65 8.41 10.24 10.02
C ARG A 65 7.40 11.22 10.60
N TYR A 66 7.33 11.26 11.92
CA TYR A 66 6.51 12.25 12.61
C TYR A 66 6.90 13.66 12.17
N CYS A 67 5.91 14.48 11.82
CA CYS A 67 6.02 15.83 11.22
C CYS A 67 6.62 15.91 9.81
N ASP A 68 7.09 14.79 9.22
CA ASP A 68 7.59 14.81 7.85
C ASP A 68 6.43 14.87 6.86
N LYS A 69 6.69 15.51 5.71
CA LYS A 69 5.73 15.62 4.62
C LYS A 69 5.46 14.27 3.96
N TYR A 70 4.21 14.05 3.58
CA TYR A 70 3.78 13.00 2.66
C TYR A 70 2.77 13.54 1.66
N TYR A 71 2.47 12.73 0.64
CA TYR A 71 1.55 13.06 -0.43
C TYR A 71 0.37 12.10 -0.46
N TYR A 72 -0.81 12.60 -0.83
CA TYR A 72 -2.05 11.85 -0.97
C TYR A 72 -2.85 12.34 -2.18
N ILE A 73 -3.75 11.51 -2.69
CA ILE A 73 -4.71 11.84 -3.75
C ILE A 73 -5.98 12.36 -3.06
N SER A 74 -6.34 13.61 -3.27
CA SER A 74 -7.57 14.18 -2.72
C SER A 74 -8.82 13.60 -3.39
N ASP A 75 -9.98 13.88 -2.82
CA ASP A 75 -11.27 13.45 -3.36
C ASP A 75 -11.54 13.97 -4.78
N CYS A 76 -10.89 15.06 -5.18
CA CYS A 76 -10.93 15.60 -6.54
C CYS A 76 -9.90 14.95 -7.49
N GLY A 77 -9.15 13.95 -7.04
CA GLY A 77 -8.09 13.29 -7.80
C GLY A 77 -6.76 14.06 -7.85
N ASN A 78 -6.63 15.19 -7.15
CA ASN A 78 -5.40 15.99 -7.15
C ASN A 78 -4.37 15.43 -6.17
N ILE A 79 -3.08 15.53 -6.50
CA ILE A 79 -2.03 15.19 -5.56
C ILE A 79 -1.79 16.37 -4.63
N SER A 80 -2.12 16.18 -3.36
CA SER A 80 -1.94 17.13 -2.26
C SER A 80 -0.88 16.61 -1.29
N ASP A 81 -0.43 17.47 -0.38
CA ASP A 81 0.54 17.12 0.65
C ASP A 81 0.16 17.67 2.01
N THR A 82 0.63 16.99 3.06
CA THR A 82 0.55 17.44 4.45
C THR A 82 1.65 16.76 5.27
N SER A 83 1.80 17.12 6.54
CA SER A 83 2.73 16.48 7.47
C SER A 83 2.07 15.32 8.21
N ASP A 84 2.81 14.25 8.45
CA ASP A 84 2.32 13.09 9.19
C ASP A 84 2.47 13.28 10.70
N TYR A 85 1.41 13.70 11.36
CA TYR A 85 1.28 13.86 12.80
C TYR A 85 0.77 12.60 13.50
N ARG A 86 0.62 11.48 12.78
CA ARG A 86 -0.01 10.26 13.30
C ARG A 86 -1.43 10.51 13.79
N ASP A 87 -2.11 11.48 13.19
CA ASP A 87 -3.53 11.72 13.42
C ASP A 87 -4.38 10.73 12.62
N GLU A 88 -5.68 10.73 12.93
CA GLU A 88 -6.67 9.85 12.32
C GLU A 88 -6.69 9.97 10.78
N MET A 89 -6.55 11.19 10.25
CA MET A 89 -6.56 11.43 8.81
C MET A 89 -5.32 10.86 8.13
N ASN A 90 -4.15 11.00 8.75
CA ASN A 90 -2.91 10.44 8.25
C ASN A 90 -2.94 8.91 8.30
N ASP A 91 -3.53 8.35 9.35
CA ASP A 91 -3.76 6.91 9.49
C ASP A 91 -4.74 6.40 8.43
N TYR A 92 -5.79 7.16 8.07
CA TYR A 92 -6.69 6.82 6.97
C TYR A 92 -6.00 6.84 5.61
N HIS A 93 -5.23 7.89 5.30
CA HIS A 93 -4.44 7.95 4.07
C HIS A 93 -3.48 6.75 3.98
N TYR A 94 -2.78 6.45 5.07
CA TYR A 94 -1.84 5.34 5.13
C TYR A 94 -2.54 3.97 4.99
N GLY A 95 -3.62 3.74 5.75
CA GLY A 95 -4.36 2.49 5.81
C GLY A 95 -5.10 2.15 4.52
N THR A 96 -5.66 3.15 3.83
CA THR A 96 -6.25 3.00 2.49
C THR A 96 -5.20 2.85 1.40
N GLY A 97 -3.94 3.12 1.72
CA GLY A 97 -2.84 3.13 0.78
C GLY A 97 -2.81 4.34 -0.14
N ASN A 98 -3.59 5.38 0.17
CA ASN A 98 -3.54 6.69 -0.45
C ASN A 98 -2.44 7.56 0.19
N TYR A 99 -1.22 7.06 0.17
CA TYR A 99 -0.09 7.65 0.89
C TYR A 99 1.21 7.36 0.15
N GLY A 100 1.99 8.40 -0.15
CA GLY A 100 3.29 8.28 -0.81
C GLY A 100 4.31 9.27 -0.25
N LEU A 101 5.58 8.91 -0.32
CA LEU A 101 6.66 9.77 0.19
C LEU A 101 7.08 10.83 -0.81
N THR A 102 6.72 10.64 -2.08
CA THR A 102 6.98 11.62 -3.14
C THR A 102 5.73 11.89 -3.96
N LYS A 103 5.63 13.13 -4.49
CA LYS A 103 4.58 13.50 -5.44
C LYS A 103 4.59 12.61 -6.68
N LYS A 104 5.78 12.24 -7.18
CA LYS A 104 5.93 11.38 -8.36
C LYS A 104 5.34 10.00 -8.12
N GLU A 105 5.70 9.35 -7.02
CA GLU A 105 5.19 8.03 -6.64
C GLU A 105 3.65 7.97 -6.65
N LEU A 106 3.00 8.97 -6.06
CA LEU A 106 1.53 9.04 -6.04
C LEU A 106 0.93 9.43 -7.39
N GLY A 107 1.62 10.22 -8.20
CA GLY A 107 1.20 10.49 -9.59
C GLY A 107 1.20 9.23 -10.42
N THR A 108 2.31 8.50 -10.40
CA THR A 108 2.48 7.21 -11.07
C THR A 108 1.44 6.19 -10.60
N LYS A 109 1.19 6.09 -9.29
CA LYS A 109 0.14 5.21 -8.75
C LYS A 109 -1.27 5.62 -9.18
N ARG A 110 -1.57 6.91 -9.25
CA ARG A 110 -2.86 7.42 -9.72
C ARG A 110 -3.09 7.06 -11.18
N GLU A 111 -2.10 7.27 -12.04
CA GLU A 111 -2.14 6.91 -13.46
C GLU A 111 -2.36 5.40 -13.64
N TYR A 112 -1.61 4.59 -12.91
CA TYR A 112 -1.80 3.13 -12.87
C TYR A 112 -3.21 2.73 -12.45
N ASN A 113 -3.72 3.28 -11.34
CA ASN A 113 -5.05 2.95 -10.84
C ASN A 113 -6.14 3.27 -11.87
N LEU A 114 -6.06 4.44 -12.54
CA LEU A 114 -7.02 4.83 -13.57
C LEU A 114 -6.92 3.92 -14.80
N ALA A 115 -5.71 3.70 -15.31
CA ALA A 115 -5.48 2.82 -16.46
C ALA A 115 -6.00 1.40 -16.18
N ARG A 116 -5.68 0.84 -15.01
CA ARG A 116 -6.12 -0.49 -14.61
C ARG A 116 -7.64 -0.56 -14.44
N GLN A 117 -8.27 0.49 -13.92
CA GLN A 117 -9.73 0.54 -13.83
C GLN A 117 -10.38 0.54 -15.22
N THR A 118 -9.89 1.35 -16.17
CA THR A 118 -10.37 1.34 -17.56
C THR A 118 -10.33 -0.06 -18.17
N LEU A 119 -9.23 -0.79 -17.99
CA LEU A 119 -9.11 -2.15 -18.53
C LEU A 119 -10.01 -3.18 -17.82
N LEU A 120 -10.29 -3.00 -16.53
CA LEU A 120 -11.27 -3.83 -15.81
C LEU A 120 -12.71 -3.54 -16.27
N ASP A 121 -13.00 -2.28 -16.62
CA ASP A 121 -14.28 -1.86 -17.16
C ASP A 121 -14.50 -2.44 -18.57
N ASP A 122 -13.45 -2.47 -19.42
CA ASP A 122 -13.46 -3.15 -20.71
C ASP A 122 -13.75 -4.65 -20.58
N ALA A 123 -13.23 -5.28 -19.54
CA ALA A 123 -13.47 -6.69 -19.24
C ALA A 123 -14.90 -6.96 -18.77
N GLY A 124 -15.74 -5.92 -18.61
CA GLY A 124 -17.12 -6.04 -18.16
C GLY A 124 -17.23 -6.59 -16.73
N GLY A 125 -16.20 -6.40 -15.91
CA GLY A 125 -16.12 -6.97 -14.56
C GLY A 125 -16.02 -8.49 -14.53
N TRP A 126 -15.65 -9.13 -15.66
CA TRP A 126 -15.42 -10.57 -15.69
C TRP A 126 -14.33 -10.96 -14.68
N LYS A 127 -14.61 -12.02 -13.91
CA LYS A 127 -13.69 -12.56 -12.92
C LYS A 127 -13.21 -13.91 -13.40
N PHE A 128 -11.95 -14.20 -13.11
CA PHE A 128 -11.38 -15.52 -13.35
C PHE A 128 -12.29 -16.62 -12.79
N THR A 129 -12.53 -17.66 -13.59
CA THR A 129 -13.35 -18.82 -13.22
C THR A 129 -12.74 -20.11 -13.76
N LEU A 130 -12.88 -21.21 -13.03
CA LEU A 130 -12.47 -22.54 -13.51
C LEU A 130 -13.52 -23.20 -14.42
N LYS A 131 -14.71 -22.60 -14.56
CA LYS A 131 -15.83 -23.18 -15.32
C LYS A 131 -15.74 -22.93 -16.82
N GLU A 132 -15.06 -21.86 -17.20
CA GLU A 132 -15.00 -21.36 -18.57
C GLU A 132 -13.58 -20.93 -18.90
N GLN A 133 -13.27 -20.85 -20.18
CA GLN A 133 -12.01 -20.32 -20.66
C GLN A 133 -11.90 -18.83 -20.31
N ASN A 134 -10.80 -18.41 -19.68
CA ASN A 134 -10.54 -16.99 -19.41
C ASN A 134 -9.52 -16.46 -20.40
N TYR A 135 -9.85 -15.34 -21.06
CA TYR A 135 -8.95 -14.68 -22.00
C TYR A 135 -8.22 -13.54 -21.33
N PHE A 136 -6.94 -13.35 -21.63
CA PHE A 136 -6.13 -12.25 -21.10
C PHE A 136 -4.89 -12.02 -21.97
N ALA A 137 -4.25 -10.88 -21.79
CA ALA A 137 -3.01 -10.55 -22.48
C ALA A 137 -1.80 -10.79 -21.56
N LYS A 138 -0.72 -11.33 -22.12
CA LYS A 138 0.61 -11.38 -21.50
C LYS A 138 1.58 -10.57 -22.34
N TYR A 139 2.32 -9.67 -21.73
CA TYR A 139 3.42 -9.01 -22.42
C TYR A 139 4.66 -9.91 -22.41
N SER A 140 5.26 -10.12 -23.57
CA SER A 140 6.52 -10.83 -23.69
C SER A 140 7.65 -9.84 -23.92
N VAL A 141 8.61 -9.84 -22.99
CA VAL A 141 9.83 -9.02 -23.09
C VAL A 141 10.80 -9.51 -24.17
N ILE A 142 10.64 -10.76 -24.62
CA ILE A 142 11.51 -11.37 -25.64
C ILE A 142 11.25 -10.76 -27.01
N ASP A 143 9.98 -10.56 -27.35
CA ASP A 143 9.53 -10.05 -28.64
C ASP A 143 8.77 -8.71 -28.54
N ASN A 144 8.79 -8.09 -27.35
CA ASN A 144 8.30 -6.74 -27.08
C ASN A 144 6.84 -6.52 -27.52
N ARG A 145 5.98 -7.52 -27.30
CA ARG A 145 4.57 -7.49 -27.73
C ARG A 145 3.62 -8.24 -26.80
N TRP A 146 2.34 -7.91 -26.94
CA TRP A 146 1.24 -8.57 -26.26
C TRP A 146 0.85 -9.88 -26.96
N HIS A 147 0.73 -10.94 -26.16
CA HIS A 147 0.22 -12.25 -26.57
C HIS A 147 -1.15 -12.49 -25.95
N LEU A 148 -2.12 -12.81 -26.80
CA LEU A 148 -3.46 -13.20 -26.37
C LEU A 148 -3.44 -14.66 -25.93
N ASN A 149 -3.90 -14.93 -24.71
CA ASN A 149 -3.90 -16.26 -24.13
C ASN A 149 -5.28 -16.63 -23.60
N GLY A 150 -5.56 -17.93 -23.59
CA GLY A 150 -6.63 -18.52 -22.82
C GLY A 150 -6.03 -19.43 -21.75
N ASP A 151 -6.41 -19.27 -20.48
CA ASP A 151 -5.92 -20.15 -19.42
C ASP A 151 -7.00 -20.54 -18.39
N TYR A 152 -6.77 -21.67 -17.74
CA TYR A 152 -7.50 -22.18 -16.57
C TYR A 152 -6.68 -22.01 -15.28
N HIS A 153 -5.51 -21.38 -15.36
CA HIS A 153 -4.68 -21.04 -14.23
C HIS A 153 -4.74 -19.54 -13.93
N TYR A 154 -4.92 -19.22 -12.66
CA TYR A 154 -4.93 -17.85 -12.19
C TYR A 154 -3.49 -17.29 -12.16
N THR A 155 -3.32 -16.11 -12.74
CA THR A 155 -2.09 -15.32 -12.76
C THR A 155 -2.38 -14.00 -12.03
N PRO A 156 -1.73 -13.74 -10.89
CA PRO A 156 -1.86 -12.46 -10.20
C PRO A 156 -1.55 -11.27 -11.12
N GLY A 157 -2.30 -10.18 -10.98
CA GLY A 157 -2.19 -8.99 -11.84
C GLY A 157 -3.00 -9.08 -13.15
N GLY A 158 -3.27 -10.29 -13.64
CA GLY A 158 -4.00 -10.52 -14.88
C GLY A 158 -5.40 -9.89 -14.94
N ILE A 159 -5.73 -9.32 -16.10
CA ILE A 159 -7.03 -8.75 -16.42
C ILE A 159 -7.74 -9.73 -17.35
N TYR A 160 -8.84 -10.31 -16.85
CA TYR A 160 -9.51 -11.44 -17.49
C TYR A 160 -10.77 -11.01 -18.20
N PHE A 161 -10.90 -11.43 -19.46
CA PHE A 161 -12.03 -11.21 -20.33
C PHE A 161 -12.80 -12.51 -20.53
N LYS A 162 -14.11 -12.38 -20.73
CA LYS A 162 -15.00 -13.50 -21.05
C LYS A 162 -14.74 -14.06 -22.45
N ASP A 163 -14.41 -13.19 -23.40
CA ASP A 163 -14.21 -13.56 -24.80
C ASP A 163 -13.01 -12.82 -25.41
N LEU A 164 -12.47 -13.43 -26.47
CA LEU A 164 -11.27 -12.95 -27.14
C LEU A 164 -11.49 -11.63 -27.90
N GLU A 165 -12.71 -11.36 -28.39
CA GLU A 165 -12.98 -10.16 -29.18
C GLU A 165 -13.03 -8.91 -28.30
N SER A 166 -13.60 -9.02 -27.10
CA SER A 166 -13.57 -7.96 -26.10
C SER A 166 -12.13 -7.62 -25.68
N LEU A 167 -11.27 -8.63 -25.50
CA LEU A 167 -9.85 -8.42 -25.20
C LEU A 167 -9.11 -7.73 -26.35
N LYS A 168 -9.32 -8.18 -27.60
CA LYS A 168 -8.71 -7.55 -28.79
C LYS A 168 -9.14 -6.09 -28.94
N LYS A 169 -10.43 -5.81 -28.68
CA LYS A 169 -10.98 -4.46 -28.71
C LYS A 169 -10.30 -3.58 -27.66
N SER A 170 -10.18 -4.06 -26.43
CA SER A 170 -9.49 -3.34 -25.35
C SER A 170 -8.03 -3.01 -25.70
N LEU A 171 -7.26 -3.99 -26.21
CA LEU A 171 -5.87 -3.75 -26.63
C LEU A 171 -5.73 -2.71 -27.76
N LYS A 172 -6.75 -2.58 -28.60
CA LYS A 172 -6.77 -1.62 -29.71
C LYS A 172 -7.21 -0.23 -29.26
N GLU A 173 -8.24 -0.14 -28.42
CA GLU A 173 -8.85 1.13 -28.02
C GLU A 173 -8.12 1.78 -26.84
N HIS A 174 -7.51 0.97 -25.97
CA HIS A 174 -6.87 1.40 -24.72
C HIS A 174 -5.40 0.96 -24.63
N GLU A 175 -4.67 1.01 -25.75
CA GLU A 175 -3.23 0.66 -25.83
C GLU A 175 -2.38 1.42 -24.80
N GLU A 176 -2.66 2.71 -24.59
CA GLU A 176 -1.94 3.53 -23.61
C GLU A 176 -2.13 3.01 -22.18
N GLN A 177 -3.35 2.61 -21.81
CA GLN A 177 -3.66 2.06 -20.50
C GLN A 177 -2.97 0.71 -20.28
N TRP A 178 -2.93 -0.13 -21.31
CA TRP A 178 -2.15 -1.38 -21.28
C TRP A 178 -0.66 -1.12 -21.04
N GLU A 179 -0.08 -0.11 -21.70
CA GLU A 179 1.32 0.26 -21.48
C GLU A 179 1.57 0.85 -20.09
N ILE A 180 0.67 1.68 -19.55
CA ILE A 180 0.79 2.20 -18.18
C ILE A 180 0.78 1.05 -17.17
N VAL A 181 -0.18 0.13 -17.28
CA VAL A 181 -0.27 -1.04 -16.39
C VAL A 181 0.99 -1.89 -16.49
N ARG A 182 1.44 -2.20 -17.70
CA ARG A 182 2.66 -2.97 -17.93
C ARG A 182 3.88 -2.32 -17.28
N LYS A 183 4.13 -1.04 -17.58
CA LYS A 183 5.30 -0.31 -17.06
C LYS A 183 5.27 -0.22 -15.54
N TYR A 184 4.11 0.06 -14.95
CA TYR A 184 3.96 0.14 -13.49
C TYR A 184 4.25 -1.21 -12.83
N GLU A 185 3.63 -2.29 -13.31
CA GLU A 185 3.78 -3.63 -12.72
C GLU A 185 5.18 -4.23 -12.94
N MET A 186 5.90 -3.78 -13.97
CA MET A 186 7.30 -4.15 -14.22
C MET A 186 8.33 -3.24 -13.52
N GLY A 187 7.89 -2.17 -12.85
CA GLY A 187 8.80 -1.23 -12.15
C GLY A 187 9.54 -0.25 -13.07
N GLU A 188 8.95 0.10 -14.21
CA GLU A 188 9.53 0.97 -15.25
C GLU A 188 9.05 2.44 -15.15
N MET A 189 8.27 2.83 -14.13
CA MET A 189 7.73 4.20 -13.93
C MET A 189 8.29 4.93 -12.70
#